data_AF-A0A8E8EYN1-F1
#
_entry.id   AF-A0A8E8EYN1-F1
#
_cell.length_a   1.000
_cell.length_b   1.000
_cell.length_c   1.000
_cell.angle_alpha   90.00
_cell.angle_beta   90.00
_cell.angle_gamma   90.00
#
_symmetry.space_group_name_H-M   'P 1'
#
loop_
_entity.id
_entity.type
_entity.pdbx_description
1 polymer ?
#
loop_
_entity_poly.entity_id
_entity_poly.type
_entity_poly.pdbx_seq_one_letter_code
_entity_poly.pdbx_strand_id
1 'polypeptide(L)'
;MEVIRTIPVKLSVPDDREEDLHQTIEQFNRGCNYTVQNGRNDDGYLILNKSTIHDKVYHDLRDETDLPANLCVRAYSKAVEAMKSTVADWKKGNSRPLPRFNEPSAVYDKRTLTIKDRSATLSTIFLRGENPAVHGGRESDIASTTYVQQQYGYLTNSVS
;
A
#
# COMPACT_ATOMS: atom_id res chain seq x y z
N MET A 1 26.19 -7.25 3.74
CA MET A 1 25.35 -7.02 2.55
C MET A 1 24.04 -7.75 2.78
N GLU A 2 22.97 -7.04 3.08
CA GLU A 2 21.65 -7.65 3.27
C GLU A 2 21.08 -7.94 1.88
N VAL A 3 20.72 -9.19 1.61
CA VAL A 3 20.16 -9.60 0.32
C VAL A 3 18.64 -9.54 0.42
N ILE A 4 18.03 -8.59 -0.28
CA ILE A 4 16.57 -8.51 -0.41
C ILE A 4 16.16 -9.41 -1.59
N ARG A 5 15.29 -10.38 -1.34
CA ARG A 5 14.71 -11.25 -2.36
C ARG A 5 13.23 -10.94 -2.53
N THR A 6 12.81 -10.62 -3.75
CA THR A 6 11.40 -10.48 -4.11
C THR A 6 10.94 -11.76 -4.78
N ILE A 7 9.91 -12.40 -4.22
CA ILE A 7 9.31 -13.61 -4.78
C ILE A 7 7.90 -13.25 -5.24
N PRO A 8 7.59 -13.32 -6.55
CA PRO A 8 6.22 -13.19 -7.01
C PRO A 8 5.43 -14.43 -6.57
N VAL A 9 4.31 -14.22 -5.89
CA VAL A 9 3.41 -15.29 -5.44
C VAL A 9 2.03 -15.02 -6.02
N LYS A 10 1.44 -16.03 -6.66
CA LYS A 10 0.03 -15.99 -7.04
C LYS A 10 -0.82 -16.26 -5.80
N LEU A 11 -1.73 -15.36 -5.49
CA LEU A 11 -2.76 -15.60 -4.48
C LEU A 11 -3.94 -16.31 -5.14
N SER A 12 -4.28 -17.49 -4.66
CA SER A 12 -5.62 -18.05 -4.85
C SER A 12 -6.49 -17.48 -3.75
N VAL A 13 -7.50 -16.69 -4.09
CA VAL A 13 -8.38 -16.04 -3.10
C VAL A 13 -9.72 -16.75 -3.19
N PRO A 14 -10.30 -17.23 -2.07
CA PRO A 14 -11.64 -17.80 -2.09
C PRO A 14 -12.66 -16.78 -2.63
N ASP A 15 -13.62 -17.23 -3.43
CA ASP A 15 -14.59 -16.36 -4.11
C ASP A 15 -15.35 -15.44 -3.13
N ASP A 16 -15.67 -15.95 -1.94
CA ASP A 16 -16.34 -15.22 -0.85
C ASP A 16 -15.45 -14.16 -0.16
N ARG A 17 -14.17 -14.10 -0.52
CA ARG A 17 -13.16 -13.18 0.01
C ARG A 17 -12.58 -12.26 -1.05
N GLU A 18 -12.95 -12.44 -2.32
CA GLU A 18 -12.40 -11.64 -3.43
C GLU A 18 -12.78 -10.16 -3.29
N GLU A 19 -14.05 -9.89 -2.95
CA GLU A 19 -14.58 -8.54 -2.77
C GLU A 19 -13.85 -7.79 -1.64
N ASP A 20 -13.64 -8.42 -0.48
CA ASP A 20 -12.88 -7.84 0.62
C ASP A 20 -11.47 -7.40 0.21
N LEU A 21 -10.79 -8.22 -0.60
CA LEU A 21 -9.45 -7.91 -1.07
C LEU A 21 -9.46 -6.73 -2.05
N HIS A 22 -10.39 -6.72 -3.01
CA HIS A 22 -10.54 -5.64 -3.97
C HIS A 22 -10.89 -4.32 -3.28
N GLN A 23 -11.87 -4.33 -2.36
CA GLN A 23 -12.24 -3.15 -1.59
C GLN A 23 -11.08 -2.66 -0.71
N THR A 24 -10.30 -3.57 -0.12
CA THR A 24 -9.09 -3.20 0.63
C THR A 24 -8.09 -2.46 -0.26
N ILE A 25 -7.85 -2.96 -1.46
CA ILE A 25 -6.92 -2.35 -2.43
C ILE A 25 -7.43 -0.98 -2.88
N GLU A 26 -8.72 -0.86 -3.16
CA GLU A 26 -9.34 0.41 -3.55
C GLU A 26 -9.20 1.45 -2.44
N GLN A 27 -9.57 1.09 -1.20
CA GLN A 27 -9.43 1.99 -0.05
C GLN A 27 -7.97 2.32 0.25
N PHE A 28 -7.04 1.37 0.08
CA PHE A 28 -5.61 1.60 0.22
C PHE A 28 -5.11 2.65 -0.80
N ASN A 29 -5.51 2.53 -2.05
CA ASN A 29 -5.19 3.51 -3.10
C ASN A 29 -5.82 4.86 -2.81
N ARG A 30 -7.07 4.89 -2.33
CA ARG A 30 -7.74 6.12 -1.89
C ARG A 30 -6.93 6.79 -0.77
N GLY A 31 -6.46 6.04 0.23
CA GLY A 31 -5.66 6.59 1.31
C GLY A 31 -4.30 7.13 0.84
N CYS A 32 -3.67 6.47 -0.13
CA CYS A 32 -2.46 6.99 -0.77
C CYS A 32 -2.72 8.33 -1.47
N ASN A 33 -3.78 8.40 -2.29
CA ASN A 33 -4.15 9.61 -3.03
C ASN A 33 -4.57 10.75 -2.10
N TYR A 34 -5.34 10.46 -1.04
CA TYR A 34 -5.70 11.42 0.00
C TYR A 34 -4.45 12.06 0.60
N THR A 35 -3.44 11.24 0.92
CA THR A 35 -2.16 11.71 1.45
C THR A 35 -1.44 12.66 0.48
N VAL A 36 -1.43 12.36 -0.83
CA VAL A 36 -0.80 13.24 -1.84
C VAL A 36 -1.53 14.58 -1.98
N GLN A 37 -2.85 14.56 -1.85
CA GLN A 37 -3.68 15.76 -1.96
C GLN A 37 -3.56 16.66 -0.71
N ASN A 38 -3.66 16.07 0.47
CA ASN A 38 -3.71 16.78 1.74
C ASN A 38 -2.35 16.92 2.44
N GLY A 39 -1.30 16.26 1.94
CA GLY A 39 0.04 16.25 2.52
C GLY A 39 0.86 17.50 2.25
N ARG A 40 0.30 18.70 2.49
CA ARG A 40 0.98 19.99 2.36
C ARG A 40 1.03 20.75 3.68
N ASN A 41 2.11 21.49 3.91
CA ASN A 41 2.20 22.45 5.01
C ASN A 41 1.47 23.77 4.64
N ASP A 42 1.45 24.72 5.57
CA ASP A 42 0.74 25.99 5.39
C ASP A 42 1.34 26.86 4.27
N ASP A 43 2.63 26.69 3.97
CA ASP A 43 3.32 27.34 2.85
C ASP A 43 3.09 26.65 1.49
N GLY A 44 2.32 25.54 1.46
CA GLY A 44 2.00 24.78 0.26
C GLY A 44 3.05 23.75 -0.19
N TYR A 45 4.12 23.54 0.58
CA TYR A 45 5.14 22.52 0.32
C TYR A 45 4.69 21.13 0.77
N LEU A 46 5.13 20.09 0.06
CA LEU A 46 4.85 18.69 0.41
C LEU A 46 5.50 18.32 1.75
N ILE A 47 4.72 17.69 2.62
CA ILE A 47 5.20 17.10 3.86
C ILE A 47 5.79 15.72 3.56
N LEU A 48 7.11 15.60 3.64
CA LEU A 48 7.84 14.35 3.38
C LEU A 48 8.26 13.61 4.65
N ASN A 49 8.03 14.21 5.82
CA ASN A 49 8.29 13.57 7.11
C ASN A 49 7.09 12.69 7.51
N LYS A 50 7.37 11.43 7.87
CA LYS A 50 6.35 10.44 8.22
C LYS A 50 5.63 10.73 9.54
N SER A 51 6.27 11.36 10.53
CA SER A 51 5.57 11.73 11.77
C SER A 51 4.61 12.89 11.51
N THR A 52 5.09 13.92 10.82
CA THR A 52 4.28 15.09 10.48
C THR A 52 3.10 14.73 9.56
N ILE A 53 3.30 13.83 8.59
CA ILE A 53 2.17 13.38 7.76
C ILE A 53 1.17 12.58 8.59
N HIS A 54 1.64 11.75 9.54
CA HIS A 54 0.77 10.94 10.39
C HIS A 54 -0.21 11.83 11.14
N ASP A 55 0.31 12.83 11.85
CA ASP A 55 -0.52 13.77 12.63
C ASP A 55 -1.52 14.52 11.75
N LYS A 56 -1.19 14.73 10.48
CA LYS A 56 -2.04 15.46 9.53
C LYS A 56 -3.13 14.62 8.88
N VAL A 57 -2.87 13.36 8.52
CA VAL A 57 -3.80 12.59 7.68
C VAL A 57 -4.36 11.34 8.36
N TYR A 58 -3.78 10.89 9.47
CA TYR A 58 -4.15 9.59 10.05
C TYR A 58 -5.60 9.53 10.51
N HIS A 59 -6.09 10.57 11.19
CA HIS A 59 -7.47 10.61 11.69
C HIS A 59 -8.48 10.65 10.54
N ASP A 60 -8.29 11.52 9.55
CA ASP A 60 -9.15 11.57 8.37
C ASP A 60 -9.17 10.24 7.61
N LEU A 61 -8.02 9.58 7.46
CA LEU A 61 -7.96 8.26 6.83
C LEU A 61 -8.73 7.20 7.63
N ARG A 62 -8.74 7.30 8.96
CA ARG A 62 -9.48 6.39 9.84
C ARG A 62 -10.99 6.65 9.83
N ASP A 63 -11.41 7.85 9.47
CA ASP A 63 -12.82 8.25 9.37
C ASP A 63 -13.39 8.00 7.96
N GLU A 64 -12.57 8.16 6.92
CA GLU A 64 -12.97 8.01 5.52
C GLU A 64 -12.85 6.58 4.98
N THR A 65 -12.15 5.69 5.68
CA THR A 65 -11.88 4.33 5.22
C THR A 65 -12.09 3.31 6.34
N ASP A 66 -12.42 2.08 5.94
CA ASP A 66 -12.50 0.90 6.81
C ASP A 66 -11.13 0.22 6.98
N LEU A 67 -10.05 0.86 6.53
CA LEU A 67 -8.72 0.30 6.61
C LEU A 67 -8.31 0.07 8.08
N PRO A 68 -7.77 -1.10 8.42
CA PRO A 68 -7.07 -1.31 9.67
C PRO A 68 -5.99 -0.24 9.88
N ALA A 69 -5.77 0.18 11.13
CA ALA A 69 -4.80 1.22 11.47
C ALA A 69 -3.42 1.00 10.82
N ASN A 70 -2.94 -0.25 10.80
CA ASN A 70 -1.67 -0.60 10.15
C ASN A 70 -1.69 -0.32 8.64
N LEU A 71 -2.82 -0.57 7.95
CA LEU A 71 -2.94 -0.30 6.52
C LEU A 71 -3.08 1.20 6.23
N CYS A 72 -3.73 2.00 7.08
CA CYS A 72 -3.70 3.47 6.97
C CYS A 72 -2.25 3.97 7.03
N VAL A 73 -1.48 3.45 7.99
CA VAL A 73 -0.05 3.78 8.15
C VAL A 73 0.77 3.44 6.91
N ARG A 74 0.51 2.27 6.32
CA ARG A 74 1.19 1.83 5.10
C ARG A 74 0.79 2.65 3.87
N ALA A 75 -0.48 3.05 3.76
CA ALA A 75 -0.97 3.87 2.66
C ALA A 75 -0.28 5.25 2.63
N TYR A 76 -0.33 6.02 3.73
CA TYR A 76 0.33 7.32 3.74
C TYR A 76 1.86 7.19 3.64
N SER A 77 2.44 6.11 4.17
CA SER A 77 3.89 5.86 4.06
C SER A 77 4.30 5.61 2.61
N LYS A 78 3.52 4.83 1.84
CA LYS A 78 3.75 4.60 0.41
C LYS A 78 3.67 5.91 -0.36
N ALA A 79 2.66 6.73 -0.08
CA ALA A 79 2.50 8.04 -0.68
C ALA A 79 3.72 8.96 -0.40
N VAL A 80 4.20 9.01 0.84
CA VAL A 80 5.39 9.80 1.21
C VAL A 80 6.64 9.36 0.44
N GLU A 81 6.90 8.06 0.31
CA GLU A 81 8.07 7.59 -0.45
C GLU A 81 7.97 7.95 -1.94
N ALA A 82 6.77 7.87 -2.54
CA ALA A 82 6.56 8.31 -3.92
C ALA A 82 6.73 9.83 -4.08
N MET A 83 6.24 10.64 -3.11
CA MET A 83 6.44 12.09 -3.10
C MET A 83 7.91 12.46 -2.93
N LYS A 84 8.67 11.75 -2.08
CA LYS A 84 10.12 11.95 -1.95
C LYS A 84 10.85 11.69 -3.26
N SER A 85 10.49 10.61 -3.96
CA SER A 85 11.02 10.33 -5.30
C SER A 85 10.69 11.48 -6.27
N THR A 86 9.46 12.02 -6.24
CA THR A 86 9.07 13.19 -7.05
C THR A 86 9.95 14.40 -6.77
N VAL A 87 10.10 14.75 -5.50
CA VAL A 87 10.92 15.89 -5.10
C VAL A 87 12.39 15.69 -5.45
N ALA A 88 12.91 14.46 -5.38
CA ALA A 88 14.28 14.15 -5.78
C ALA A 88 14.50 14.39 -7.28
N ASP A 89 13.54 14.07 -8.14
CA ASP A 89 13.62 14.34 -9.57
C ASP A 89 13.48 15.84 -9.88
N TRP A 90 12.58 16.54 -9.19
CA TRP A 90 12.47 18.01 -9.30
C TRP A 90 13.78 18.71 -8.94
N LYS A 91 14.48 18.23 -7.91
CA LYS A 91 15.81 18.74 -7.53
C LYS A 91 16.89 18.51 -8.61
N LYS A 92 16.70 17.53 -9.49
CA LYS A 92 17.57 17.28 -10.66
C LYS A 92 17.18 18.12 -11.88
N GLY A 93 16.18 19.00 -11.76
CA GLY A 93 15.67 19.82 -12.87
C GLY A 93 14.63 19.12 -13.73
N ASN A 94 14.24 17.88 -13.41
CA ASN A 94 13.21 17.17 -14.16
C ASN A 94 11.81 17.61 -13.70
N SER A 95 10.89 17.81 -14.64
CA SER A 95 9.48 18.03 -14.31
C SER A 95 8.73 16.70 -14.35
N ARG A 96 8.02 16.38 -13.26
CA ARG A 96 7.12 15.23 -13.20
C ARG A 96 5.89 15.56 -12.35
N PRO A 97 4.71 15.02 -12.68
CA PRO A 97 3.52 15.21 -11.86
C PRO A 97 3.68 14.52 -10.49
N LEU A 98 2.81 14.92 -9.56
CA LEU A 98 2.64 14.20 -8.30
C LEU A 98 2.15 12.76 -8.54
N PRO A 99 2.49 11.81 -7.66
CA PRO A 99 2.10 10.42 -7.84
C PRO A 99 0.57 10.28 -7.73
N ARG A 100 0.01 9.40 -8.57
CA ARG A 100 -1.39 8.97 -8.53
C ARG A 100 -1.42 7.45 -8.43
N PHE A 101 -2.22 6.92 -7.52
CA PHE A 101 -2.33 5.50 -7.24
C PHE A 101 -3.67 4.98 -7.77
N ASN A 102 -3.63 4.20 -8.85
CA ASN A 102 -4.80 3.58 -9.49
C ASN A 102 -4.57 2.09 -9.81
N GLU A 103 -3.32 1.63 -9.77
CA GLU A 103 -2.99 0.21 -9.94
C GLU A 103 -3.50 -0.59 -8.74
N PRO A 104 -4.06 -1.80 -8.95
CA PRO A 104 -4.62 -2.63 -7.89
C PRO A 104 -3.51 -3.21 -7.00
N SER A 105 -2.95 -2.38 -6.12
CA SER A 105 -1.80 -2.71 -5.28
C SER A 105 -1.96 -2.20 -3.85
N ALA A 106 -1.71 -3.09 -2.89
CA ALA A 106 -1.64 -2.77 -1.47
C ALA A 106 -0.31 -3.26 -0.87
N VAL A 107 0.19 -2.58 0.16
CA VAL A 107 1.46 -2.93 0.81
C VAL A 107 1.19 -3.56 2.16
N TYR A 108 1.63 -4.82 2.30
CA TYR A 108 1.53 -5.59 3.53
C TYR A 108 2.88 -5.76 4.20
N ASP A 109 2.90 -5.65 5.52
CA ASP A 109 4.05 -5.95 6.38
C ASP A 109 3.82 -7.19 7.25
N LYS A 110 4.82 -7.54 8.07
CA LYS A 110 4.78 -8.69 8.99
C LYS A 110 3.65 -8.65 10.03
N ARG A 111 3.03 -7.49 10.28
CA ARG A 111 1.89 -7.31 11.20
C ARG A 111 0.55 -7.52 10.48
N THR A 112 0.52 -7.39 9.16
CA THR A 112 -0.68 -7.47 8.32
C THR A 112 -0.69 -8.65 7.35
N LEU A 113 0.43 -9.39 7.26
CA LEU A 113 0.60 -10.57 6.42
C LEU A 113 1.31 -11.65 7.22
N THR A 114 0.69 -12.83 7.28
CA THR A 114 1.28 -14.06 7.79
C THR A 114 1.46 -15.03 6.63
N ILE A 115 2.67 -15.53 6.41
CA ILE A 115 2.97 -16.56 5.41
C ILE A 115 3.24 -17.88 6.14
N LYS A 116 2.56 -18.95 5.71
CA LYS A 116 2.80 -20.35 6.07
C LYS A 116 3.29 -21.09 4.83
N ASP A 117 3.74 -22.33 5.01
CA ASP A 117 4.34 -23.16 3.94
C ASP A 117 3.52 -23.18 2.64
N ARG A 118 2.19 -23.26 2.75
CA ARG A 118 1.28 -23.35 1.59
C ARG A 118 0.11 -22.38 1.62
N SER A 119 0.09 -21.42 2.55
CA SER A 119 -1.00 -20.45 2.66
C SER A 119 -0.49 -19.13 3.19
N ALA A 120 -1.19 -18.05 2.82
CA ALA A 120 -0.95 -16.72 3.38
C ALA A 120 -2.27 -16.16 3.92
N THR A 121 -2.16 -15.36 4.97
CA THR A 121 -3.27 -14.62 5.58
C THR A 121 -2.97 -13.15 5.55
N LEU A 122 -3.90 -12.37 4.99
CA LEU A 122 -3.82 -10.93 4.81
C LEU A 122 -4.88 -10.23 5.66
N SER A 123 -4.53 -9.08 6.22
CA SER A 123 -5.51 -8.19 6.85
C SER A 123 -6.27 -7.39 5.79
N THR A 124 -7.54 -7.68 5.58
CA THR A 124 -8.42 -6.88 4.74
C THR A 124 -9.22 -5.88 5.57
N ILE A 125 -10.00 -5.02 4.91
CA ILE A 125 -11.04 -4.25 5.58
C ILE A 125 -12.04 -5.19 6.27
N PHE A 126 -12.59 -4.72 7.38
CA PHE A 126 -13.54 -5.47 8.20
C PHE A 126 -14.96 -5.15 7.73
N LEU A 127 -15.53 -5.95 6.83
CA LEU A 127 -16.97 -5.92 6.58
C LEU A 127 -17.67 -6.49 7.82
N ARG A 128 -18.07 -5.59 8.73
CA ARG A 128 -18.93 -5.77 9.91
C ARG A 128 -19.49 -7.19 10.09
N GLY A 129 -18.77 -8.08 10.78
CA GLY A 129 -19.32 -9.36 11.21
C GLY A 129 -18.32 -10.44 11.61
N GLU A 130 -17.29 -10.70 10.81
CA GLU A 130 -16.32 -11.78 11.06
C GLU A 130 -14.92 -11.34 10.61
N ASN A 131 -13.88 -11.90 11.22
CA ASN A 131 -12.49 -11.55 10.92
C ASN A 131 -11.96 -12.51 9.86
N PRO A 132 -12.00 -12.17 8.55
CA PRO A 132 -12.00 -13.23 7.59
C PRO A 132 -10.62 -13.28 6.97
N ALA A 133 -9.79 -14.09 7.62
CA ALA A 133 -8.47 -14.42 7.15
C ALA A 133 -8.57 -15.05 5.76
N VAL A 134 -8.09 -14.37 4.73
CA VAL A 134 -7.93 -15.00 3.41
C VAL A 134 -7.00 -16.20 3.57
N HIS A 135 -7.40 -17.36 3.07
CA HIS A 135 -6.61 -18.60 3.09
C HIS A 135 -6.37 -18.99 1.64
N GLY A 136 -5.15 -18.78 1.15
CA GLY A 136 -4.83 -19.17 -0.22
C GLY A 136 -4.65 -20.69 -0.39
N GLY A 137 -5.35 -21.28 -1.37
CA GLY A 137 -5.26 -22.69 -1.73
C GLY A 137 -5.25 -22.91 -3.26
N ARG A 138 -4.17 -23.55 -3.73
CA ARG A 138 -3.84 -24.21 -5.03
C ARG A 138 -4.36 -23.64 -6.39
N GLU A 139 -3.46 -23.71 -7.37
CA GLU A 139 -3.69 -23.59 -8.82
C GLU A 139 -4.63 -24.68 -9.37
N SER A 140 -5.72 -24.24 -10.00
CA SER A 140 -6.21 -24.71 -11.30
C SER A 140 -7.37 -23.81 -11.74
N ASP A 141 -7.13 -23.06 -12.81
CA ASP A 141 -8.06 -22.20 -13.55
C ASP A 141 -8.58 -20.90 -12.89
N ILE A 142 -8.46 -19.83 -13.69
CA ILE A 142 -9.16 -18.52 -13.71
C ILE A 142 -8.90 -17.37 -12.69
N ALA A 143 -8.64 -16.21 -13.31
CA ALA A 143 -8.81 -14.76 -13.01
C ALA A 143 -8.25 -14.06 -11.74
N SER A 144 -7.77 -12.83 -11.98
CA SER A 144 -7.35 -11.78 -11.02
C SER A 144 -5.93 -11.89 -10.42
N THR A 145 -4.95 -11.31 -11.15
CA THR A 145 -3.57 -11.12 -10.69
C THR A 145 -3.48 -9.93 -9.71
N THR A 146 -3.37 -10.20 -8.41
CA THR A 146 -3.05 -9.18 -7.39
C THR A 146 -1.61 -9.34 -6.92
N TYR A 147 -0.76 -8.34 -7.19
CA TYR A 147 0.64 -8.33 -6.74
C TYR A 147 0.71 -7.99 -5.24
N VAL A 148 1.08 -8.97 -4.40
CA VAL A 148 1.53 -8.68 -3.03
C VAL A 148 2.98 -8.19 -3.11
N GLN A 149 3.17 -6.88 -3.25
CA GLN A 149 4.50 -6.28 -3.09
C GLN A 149 4.81 -6.17 -1.60
N GLN A 150 5.58 -7.14 -1.10
CA GLN A 150 6.34 -6.95 0.14
C GLN A 150 7.44 -5.94 -0.17
N GLN A 151 7.32 -4.70 0.32
CA GLN A 151 8.31 -3.68 0.06
C GLN A 151 8.85 -3.03 1.34
N TYR A 152 10.11 -3.31 1.63
CA TYR A 152 11.01 -2.42 2.34
C TYR A 152 11.98 -1.82 1.32
N GLY A 153 11.94 -0.49 1.18
CA GLY A 153 12.95 0.31 0.48
C GLY A 153 12.76 0.47 -1.03
N TYR A 154 12.36 1.68 -1.46
CA TYR A 154 12.72 2.16 -2.79
C TYR A 154 14.07 2.87 -2.68
N LEU A 155 15.12 2.25 -3.22
CA LEU A 155 16.27 2.95 -3.77
C LEU A 155 16.66 2.24 -5.06
N THR A 156 16.18 2.74 -6.19
CA THR A 156 16.84 2.50 -7.47
C THR A 156 17.40 3.85 -7.94
N ASN A 157 18.72 4.00 -7.83
CA ASN A 157 19.46 4.98 -8.60
C ASN A 157 20.39 4.19 -9.52
N SER A 158 20.05 4.25 -10.82
CA SER A 158 20.91 4.57 -11.96
C SER A 158 22.15 3.74 -12.32
N VAL A 159 22.25 3.55 -13.64
CA VAL A 159 23.41 3.40 -14.54
C VAL A 159 23.78 1.97 -14.97
N SER A 160 23.43 1.63 -16.21
CA SER A 160 24.39 1.57 -17.34
C SER A 160 23.67 1.92 -18.63
#